data_AF-A0A3C0TDY7-F1
#
_entry.id   AF-A0A3C0TDY7-F1
#
_cell.length_a   1.000
_cell.length_b   1.000
_cell.length_c   1.000
_cell.angle_alpha   90.00
_cell.angle_beta   90.00
_cell.angle_gamma   90.00
#
_symmetry.space_group_name_H-M   'P 1'
#
loop_
_entity.id
_entity.type
_entity.pdbx_description
1 polymer ?
#
loop_
_entity_poly.entity_id
_entity_poly.type
_entity_poly.pdbx_seq_one_letter_code
_entity_poly.pdbx_strand_id
1 'polypeptide(L)'
;WRIVGLLALGSIPGAITTLGVLSLIGTPAAYEQTLRTCLGIMLIVTAAVIIFRDRIRFTNINLPNHWVLPIFGALLGIAVALSSVGAGALTAAMLMLLFPLLKTSKIVGTDIVHAVPLTLIAGFGHWYLGNVDFVLLFSLLIGSIPAISLGARLAGLIPENIIRALLSVLLLGIGVKLGIG
;
A
#
# COMPACT_ATOMS: atom_id res chain seq x y z
N TRP A 1 -14.14 -3.13 -11.81
CA TRP A 1 -12.86 -3.44 -12.47
C TRP A 1 -12.20 -2.24 -13.16
N ARG A 2 -12.94 -1.30 -13.79
CA ARG A 2 -12.35 -0.07 -14.41
C ARG A 2 -11.47 0.78 -13.47
N ILE A 3 -11.80 0.84 -12.18
CA ILE A 3 -11.01 1.53 -11.13
C ILE A 3 -9.62 0.91 -10.96
N VAL A 4 -9.53 -0.43 -10.95
CA VAL A 4 -8.26 -1.17 -10.86
C VAL A 4 -7.38 -0.85 -12.06
N GLY A 5 -7.94 -0.87 -13.27
CA GLY A 5 -7.18 -0.61 -14.50
C GLY A 5 -6.60 0.80 -14.54
N LEU A 6 -7.38 1.81 -14.11
CA LEU A 6 -6.91 3.20 -14.06
C LEU A 6 -5.84 3.42 -12.97
N LEU A 7 -5.96 2.72 -11.83
CA LEU A 7 -4.94 2.73 -10.79
C LEU A 7 -3.66 2.04 -11.24
N ALA A 8 -3.78 0.87 -11.87
CA ALA A 8 -2.67 0.09 -12.41
C ALA A 8 -1.91 0.86 -13.51
N LEU A 9 -2.64 1.62 -14.36
CA LEU A 9 -2.06 2.50 -15.37
C LEU A 9 -1.13 3.56 -14.78
N GLY A 10 -1.35 3.98 -13.53
CA GLY A 10 -0.44 4.88 -12.83
C GLY A 10 0.64 4.13 -12.04
N SER A 11 0.22 3.13 -11.25
CA SER A 11 1.07 2.50 -10.25
C SER A 11 2.15 1.60 -10.84
N ILE A 12 1.86 0.89 -11.94
CA ILE A 12 2.83 0.02 -12.59
C ILE A 12 3.98 0.86 -13.20
N PRO A 13 3.73 1.90 -14.02
CA PRO A 13 4.80 2.77 -14.50
C PRO A 13 5.53 3.50 -13.37
N GLY A 14 4.80 3.96 -12.34
CA GLY A 14 5.40 4.60 -11.17
C GLY A 14 6.39 3.70 -10.43
N ALA A 15 6.03 2.43 -10.22
CA ALA A 15 6.91 1.45 -9.61
C ALA A 15 8.14 1.15 -10.49
N ILE A 16 7.93 0.92 -11.79
CA ILE A 16 9.03 0.61 -12.73
C ILE A 16 10.02 1.78 -12.84
N THR A 17 9.53 3.01 -12.99
CA THR A 17 10.38 4.20 -13.07
C THR A 17 11.20 4.38 -11.80
N THR A 18 10.58 4.18 -10.63
CA THR A 18 11.26 4.22 -9.34
C THR A 18 12.37 3.18 -9.24
N LEU A 19 12.09 1.93 -9.61
CA LEU A 19 13.08 0.85 -9.60
C LEU A 19 14.24 1.13 -10.57
N GLY A 20 13.94 1.70 -11.74
CA GLY A 20 14.94 2.12 -12.73
C GLY A 20 15.79 3.31 -12.27
N VAL A 21 15.23 4.25 -11.51
CA VAL A 21 16.02 5.31 -10.87
C VAL A 21 16.92 4.72 -9.77
N LEU A 22 16.40 3.77 -9.01
CA LEU A 22 17.13 3.12 -7.92
C LEU A 22 18.31 2.29 -8.42
N SER A 23 18.19 1.65 -9.60
CA SER A 23 19.29 0.91 -10.23
C SER A 23 20.45 1.80 -10.67
N LEU A 24 20.20 3.08 -10.96
CA LEU A 24 21.22 4.04 -11.40
C LEU A 24 22.03 4.64 -10.24
N ILE A 25 21.50 4.60 -9.00
CA ILE A 25 22.10 5.28 -7.83
C ILE A 25 23.16 4.43 -7.12
N GLY A 26 23.15 3.10 -7.29
CA GLY A 26 24.29 2.16 -7.24
C GLY A 26 25.26 2.14 -6.04
N THR A 27 25.12 2.98 -5.00
CA THR A 27 26.09 3.09 -3.90
C THR A 27 25.48 2.68 -2.55
N PRO A 28 26.11 1.75 -1.79
CA PRO A 28 25.54 1.18 -0.55
C PRO A 28 25.21 2.22 0.54
N ALA A 29 26.01 3.28 0.67
CA ALA A 29 25.81 4.33 1.67
C ALA A 29 24.67 5.31 1.30
N ALA A 30 24.42 5.53 0.00
CA ALA A 30 23.30 6.33 -0.45
C ALA A 30 21.97 5.58 -0.32
N TYR A 31 22.00 4.24 -0.27
CA TYR A 31 20.80 3.40 -0.21
C TYR A 31 20.01 3.60 1.09
N GLU A 32 20.68 3.59 2.24
CA GLU A 32 20.01 3.75 3.54
C GLU A 32 19.47 5.18 3.73
N GLN A 33 20.24 6.19 3.32
CA GLN A 33 19.84 7.60 3.37
C GLN A 33 18.65 7.89 2.43
N THR A 34 18.68 7.33 1.21
CA THR A 34 17.60 7.46 0.22
C THR A 34 16.36 6.73 0.69
N LEU A 35 16.47 5.49 1.21
CA LEU A 35 15.35 4.76 1.79
C LEU A 35 14.71 5.52 2.97
N ARG A 36 15.51 6.06 3.90
CA ARG A 36 14.99 6.87 5.02
C ARG A 36 14.30 8.15 4.56
N THR A 37 14.86 8.86 3.57
CA THR A 37 14.28 10.09 3.04
C THR A 37 12.99 9.81 2.26
N CYS A 38 12.97 8.73 1.48
CA CYS A 38 11.79 8.27 0.74
C CYS A 38 10.68 7.79 1.69
N LEU A 39 11.00 7.02 2.73
CA LEU A 39 10.06 6.64 3.78
C LEU A 39 9.51 7.89 4.50
N GLY A 40 10.36 8.87 4.82
CA GLY A 40 9.94 10.13 5.42
C GLY A 40 8.96 10.93 4.55
N ILE A 41 9.30 11.12 3.27
CA ILE A 41 8.41 11.82 2.31
C ILE A 41 7.10 11.05 2.14
N MET A 42 7.16 9.73 2.01
CA MET A 42 5.98 8.87 1.85
C MET A 42 5.08 8.92 3.08
N LEU A 43 5.64 8.91 4.29
CA LEU A 43 4.87 9.05 5.53
C LEU A 43 4.24 10.42 5.64
N ILE A 44 4.94 11.50 5.26
CA ILE A 44 4.38 12.86 5.24
C ILE A 44 3.23 12.96 4.25
N VAL A 45 3.39 12.41 3.04
CA VAL A 45 2.32 12.38 2.02
C VAL A 45 1.14 11.54 2.50
N THR A 46 1.40 10.37 3.09
CA THR A 46 0.36 9.49 3.63
C THR A 46 -0.38 10.15 4.80
N ALA A 47 0.33 10.80 5.72
CA ALA A 47 -0.23 11.54 6.84
C ALA A 47 -1.04 12.76 6.37
N ALA A 48 -0.56 13.51 5.37
CA ALA A 48 -1.31 14.61 4.77
C ALA A 48 -2.62 14.09 4.16
N VAL A 49 -2.57 13.00 3.37
CA VAL A 49 -3.75 12.36 2.80
C VAL A 49 -4.73 11.91 3.89
N ILE A 50 -4.25 11.31 4.99
CA ILE A 50 -5.08 10.91 6.12
C ILE A 50 -5.66 12.12 6.87
N ILE A 51 -4.92 13.19 7.12
CA ILE A 51 -5.40 14.37 7.86
C ILE A 51 -6.46 15.12 7.05
N PHE A 52 -6.26 15.26 5.74
CA PHE A 52 -7.22 15.94 4.86
C PHE A 52 -8.48 15.09 4.61
N ARG A 53 -8.48 13.79 4.94
CA ARG A 53 -9.62 12.88 4.72
C ARG A 53 -10.91 13.34 5.41
N ASP A 54 -10.80 13.88 6.63
CA ASP A 54 -11.97 14.21 7.44
C ASP A 54 -12.62 15.53 7.01
N ARG A 55 -11.86 16.41 6.32
CA ARG A 55 -12.42 17.55 5.56
C ARG A 55 -13.09 17.11 4.26
N ILE A 56 -12.59 16.04 3.63
CA ILE A 56 -13.08 15.56 2.33
C ILE A 56 -14.38 14.75 2.46
N ARG A 57 -14.67 14.16 3.63
CA ARG A 57 -15.91 13.41 3.94
C ARG A 57 -17.21 14.19 3.70
N PHE A 58 -17.16 15.52 3.72
CA PHE A 58 -18.33 16.40 3.52
C PHE A 58 -18.51 16.87 2.08
N THR A 59 -17.60 16.54 1.17
CA THR A 59 -17.76 16.87 -0.24
C THR A 59 -18.45 15.72 -0.95
N ASN A 60 -19.55 16.01 -1.64
CA ASN A 60 -20.20 15.09 -2.57
C ASN A 60 -19.27 14.90 -3.77
N ILE A 61 -18.24 14.07 -3.64
CA ILE A 61 -17.26 13.82 -4.70
C ILE A 61 -17.98 13.05 -5.80
N ASN A 62 -18.48 13.79 -6.80
CA ASN A 62 -18.76 13.23 -8.10
C ASN A 62 -17.54 12.41 -8.53
N LEU A 63 -17.78 11.19 -9.04
CA LEU A 63 -16.75 10.23 -9.48
C LEU A 63 -15.50 10.98 -9.97
N PRO A 64 -14.34 10.81 -9.31
CA PRO A 64 -13.17 11.61 -9.60
C PRO A 64 -12.86 11.52 -11.09
N ASN A 65 -12.54 12.68 -11.70
CA ASN A 65 -12.23 12.79 -13.10
C ASN A 65 -11.21 11.70 -13.51
N HIS A 66 -11.33 11.14 -14.71
CA HIS A 66 -10.61 9.92 -15.10
C HIS A 66 -9.07 10.03 -14.99
N TRP A 67 -8.53 11.25 -14.95
CA TRP A 67 -7.11 11.56 -14.76
C TRP A 67 -6.62 11.47 -13.30
N VAL A 68 -7.51 11.56 -12.32
CA VAL A 68 -7.13 11.56 -10.89
C VAL A 68 -6.65 10.18 -10.46
N LEU A 69 -7.30 9.11 -10.92
CA LEU A 69 -6.94 7.73 -10.54
C LEU A 69 -5.53 7.34 -11.00
N PRO A 70 -5.09 7.62 -12.25
CA PRO A 70 -3.71 7.35 -12.66
C PRO A 70 -2.66 8.15 -11.86
N ILE A 71 -2.93 9.41 -11.51
CA ILE A 71 -1.98 10.23 -10.74
C ILE A 71 -1.78 9.64 -9.33
N PHE A 72 -2.89 9.32 -8.65
CA PHE A 72 -2.83 8.65 -7.36
C PHE A 72 -2.22 7.25 -7.46
N GLY A 73 -2.52 6.53 -8.54
CA GLY A 73 -1.87 5.26 -8.87
C GLY A 73 -0.35 5.42 -8.96
N ALA A 74 0.15 6.42 -9.68
CA ALA A 74 1.58 6.67 -9.82
C ALA A 74 2.26 6.99 -8.48
N LEU A 75 1.66 7.88 -7.68
CA LEU A 75 2.14 8.18 -6.34
C LEU A 75 2.19 6.92 -5.46
N LEU A 76 1.14 6.11 -5.51
CA LEU A 76 1.06 4.84 -4.79
C LEU A 76 2.13 3.85 -5.29
N GLY A 77 2.36 3.75 -6.59
CA GLY A 77 3.38 2.87 -7.18
C GLY A 77 4.80 3.26 -6.77
N ILE A 78 5.12 4.56 -6.79
CA ILE A 78 6.39 5.11 -6.31
C ILE A 78 6.57 4.79 -4.82
N ALA A 79 5.56 5.07 -4.02
CA ALA A 79 5.56 4.85 -2.58
C ALA A 79 5.79 3.37 -2.22
N VAL A 80 5.06 2.46 -2.87
CA VAL A 80 5.19 1.01 -2.64
C VAL A 80 6.58 0.51 -3.08
N ALA A 81 7.07 0.93 -4.24
CA ALA A 81 8.38 0.52 -4.74
C ALA A 81 9.54 1.04 -3.86
N LEU A 82 9.40 2.22 -3.24
CA LEU A 82 10.40 2.78 -2.34
C LEU A 82 10.36 2.15 -0.94
N SER A 83 9.17 1.88 -0.41
CA SER A 83 9.03 1.40 0.97
C SER A 83 9.39 -0.06 1.15
N SER A 84 9.38 -0.88 0.08
CA SER A 84 9.47 -2.34 0.17
C SER A 84 8.40 -2.99 1.08
N VAL A 85 7.40 -2.21 1.53
CA VAL A 85 6.28 -2.65 2.37
C VAL A 85 5.06 -2.79 1.46
N GLY A 86 4.37 -3.93 1.56
CA GLY A 86 3.30 -4.30 0.64
C GLY A 86 2.19 -3.24 0.49
N ALA A 87 1.63 -3.13 -0.73
CA ALA A 87 0.67 -2.09 -1.14
C ALA A 87 -0.70 -2.12 -0.46
N GLY A 88 -1.05 -3.19 0.27
CA GLY A 88 -2.43 -3.46 0.70
C GLY A 88 -3.03 -2.37 1.59
N ALA A 89 -2.34 -2.00 2.68
CA ALA A 89 -2.86 -1.01 3.61
C ALA A 89 -3.03 0.39 2.97
N LEU A 90 -2.07 0.79 2.13
CA LEU A 90 -2.07 2.09 1.44
C LEU A 90 -3.16 2.16 0.38
N THR A 91 -3.31 1.11 -0.43
CA THR A 91 -4.31 1.06 -1.49
C THR A 91 -5.72 1.01 -0.90
N ALA A 92 -5.93 0.21 0.16
CA ALA A 92 -7.19 0.19 0.88
C ALA A 92 -7.54 1.56 1.50
N ALA A 93 -6.59 2.22 2.17
CA ALA A 93 -6.79 3.55 2.76
C ALA A 93 -7.13 4.60 1.69
N MET A 94 -6.41 4.59 0.56
CA MET A 94 -6.66 5.46 -0.57
C MET A 94 -8.04 5.20 -1.19
N LEU A 95 -8.45 3.94 -1.36
CA LEU A 95 -9.76 3.62 -1.90
C LEU A 95 -10.90 4.05 -0.98
N MET A 96 -10.73 3.90 0.33
CA MET A 96 -11.69 4.42 1.31
C MET A 96 -11.80 5.95 1.25
N LEU A 97 -10.72 6.64 0.89
CA LEU A 97 -10.67 8.09 0.76
C LEU A 97 -11.30 8.59 -0.56
N LEU A 98 -10.95 7.97 -1.69
CA LEU A 98 -11.48 8.34 -3.02
C LEU A 98 -12.93 7.88 -3.21
N PHE A 99 -13.34 6.81 -2.53
CA PHE A 99 -14.65 6.20 -2.69
C PHE A 99 -15.32 5.85 -1.34
N PRO A 100 -15.66 6.84 -0.51
CA PRO A 100 -16.18 6.62 0.85
C PRO A 100 -17.54 5.91 0.88
N LEU A 101 -18.28 5.93 -0.23
CA LEU A 101 -19.62 5.32 -0.35
C LEU A 101 -19.59 3.86 -0.85
N LEU A 102 -18.42 3.31 -1.18
CA LEU A 102 -18.33 1.92 -1.62
C LEU A 102 -18.40 0.95 -0.44
N LYS A 103 -19.11 -0.16 -0.64
CA LYS A 103 -19.15 -1.27 0.33
C LYS A 103 -17.73 -1.76 0.64
N THR A 104 -17.44 -1.97 1.93
CA THR A 104 -16.11 -2.38 2.41
C THR A 104 -15.59 -3.65 1.71
N SER A 105 -16.47 -4.62 1.43
CA SER A 105 -16.10 -5.83 0.65
C SER A 105 -15.57 -5.50 -0.75
N LYS A 106 -16.14 -4.50 -1.42
CA LYS A 106 -15.67 -4.07 -2.76
C LYS A 106 -14.34 -3.32 -2.68
N ILE A 107 -14.10 -2.61 -1.58
CA ILE A 107 -12.83 -1.94 -1.33
C ILE A 107 -11.71 -2.97 -1.14
N VAL A 108 -11.92 -3.94 -0.24
CA VAL A 108 -10.94 -5.01 0.03
C VAL A 108 -10.67 -5.84 -1.22
N GLY A 109 -11.72 -6.19 -1.98
CA GLY A 109 -11.54 -6.91 -3.24
C GLY A 109 -10.75 -6.12 -4.29
N THR A 110 -11.00 -4.81 -4.39
CA THR A 110 -10.28 -3.94 -5.33
C THR A 110 -8.83 -3.72 -4.91
N ASP A 111 -8.58 -3.62 -3.60
CA ASP A 111 -7.25 -3.54 -3.00
C ASP A 111 -6.43 -4.79 -3.35
N ILE A 112 -6.91 -6.00 -3.03
CA ILE A 112 -6.17 -7.25 -3.29
C ILE A 112 -5.78 -7.39 -4.77
N VAL A 113 -6.72 -7.14 -5.68
CA VAL A 113 -6.51 -7.30 -7.13
C VAL A 113 -5.44 -6.33 -7.64
N HIS A 114 -5.33 -5.15 -7.04
CA HIS A 114 -4.34 -4.14 -7.44
C HIS A 114 -3.00 -4.33 -6.70
N ALA A 115 -3.05 -4.60 -5.40
CA ALA A 115 -1.90 -4.70 -4.52
C ALA A 115 -1.01 -5.87 -4.92
N VAL A 116 -1.57 -7.05 -5.20
CA VAL A 116 -0.78 -8.26 -5.50
C VAL A 116 0.13 -8.06 -6.72
N PRO A 117 -0.36 -7.66 -7.92
CA PRO A 117 0.51 -7.41 -9.07
C PRO A 117 1.55 -6.32 -8.82
N LEU A 118 1.16 -5.21 -8.17
CA LEU A 118 2.07 -4.11 -7.88
C LEU A 118 3.20 -4.55 -6.95
N THR A 119 2.88 -5.29 -5.89
CA THR A 119 3.88 -5.81 -4.94
C THR A 119 4.79 -6.85 -5.55
N LEU A 120 4.28 -7.66 -6.50
CA LEU A 120 5.11 -8.60 -7.24
C LEU A 120 6.14 -7.88 -8.10
N ILE A 121 5.74 -6.83 -8.81
CA ILE A 121 6.66 -6.01 -9.61
C ILE A 121 7.71 -5.33 -8.72
N ALA A 122 7.29 -4.73 -7.61
CA ALA A 122 8.20 -4.09 -6.65
C ALA A 122 9.19 -5.09 -6.04
N GLY A 123 8.69 -6.25 -5.57
CA GLY A 123 9.52 -7.31 -4.98
C GLY A 123 10.50 -7.91 -5.99
N PHE A 124 10.06 -8.15 -7.23
CA PHE A 124 10.94 -8.61 -8.31
C PHE A 124 12.02 -7.57 -8.65
N GLY A 125 11.66 -6.28 -8.64
CA GLY A 125 12.61 -5.19 -8.80
C GLY A 125 13.69 -5.19 -7.73
N HIS A 126 13.33 -5.32 -6.46
CA HIS A 126 14.30 -5.42 -5.37
C HIS A 126 15.14 -6.70 -5.41
N TRP A 127 14.57 -7.82 -5.88
CA TRP A 127 15.33 -9.04 -6.12
C TRP A 127 16.38 -8.83 -7.22
N TYR A 128 15.99 -8.23 -8.34
CA TYR A 128 16.91 -7.90 -9.44
C TYR A 128 18.02 -6.95 -9.00
N LEU A 129 17.73 -6.04 -8.07
CA LEU A 129 18.71 -5.13 -7.47
C LEU A 129 19.63 -5.80 -6.42
N GLY A 130 19.47 -7.10 -6.13
CA GLY A 130 20.33 -7.83 -5.19
C GLY A 130 20.08 -7.54 -3.71
N ASN A 131 18.97 -6.88 -3.36
CA ASN A 131 18.68 -6.46 -1.97
C ASN A 131 17.87 -7.49 -1.17
N VAL A 132 17.63 -8.68 -1.72
CA VAL A 132 16.74 -9.67 -1.11
C VAL A 132 17.53 -10.75 -0.39
N ASP A 133 17.32 -10.84 0.93
CA ASP A 133 17.75 -11.98 1.74
C ASP A 133 16.73 -13.11 1.61
N PHE A 134 17.14 -14.21 0.98
CA PHE A 134 16.28 -15.37 0.76
C PHE A 134 15.95 -16.12 2.04
N VAL A 135 16.83 -16.13 3.05
CA VAL A 135 16.56 -16.77 4.34
C VAL A 135 15.42 -16.04 5.03
N LEU A 136 15.50 -14.70 5.09
CA LEU A 136 14.45 -13.86 5.66
C LEU A 136 13.14 -13.98 4.85
N LEU A 137 13.22 -14.02 3.52
CA LEU A 137 12.07 -14.25 2.64
C LEU A 137 11.37 -15.57 2.98
N PHE A 138 12.10 -16.68 3.06
CA PHE A 138 11.51 -17.99 3.39
C PHE A 138 10.93 -18.03 4.81
N SER A 139 11.62 -17.44 5.79
CA SER A 139 11.09 -17.32 7.16
C SER A 139 9.78 -16.53 7.19
N LEU A 140 9.69 -15.41 6.45
CA LEU A 140 8.46 -14.62 6.34
C LEU A 140 7.35 -15.38 5.60
N LEU A 141 7.66 -16.11 4.52
CA LEU A 141 6.66 -16.88 3.77
C LEU A 141 6.05 -17.99 4.63
N ILE A 142 6.89 -18.76 5.33
CA ILE A 142 6.43 -19.86 6.19
C ILE A 142 5.61 -19.33 7.37
N GLY A 143 5.90 -18.14 7.89
CA GLY A 143 5.06 -17.50 8.91
C GLY A 143 3.75 -16.92 8.34
N SER A 144 3.82 -16.17 7.23
CA SER A 144 2.72 -15.36 6.71
C SER A 144 1.68 -16.16 5.93
N ILE A 145 2.08 -17.11 5.08
CA ILE A 145 1.14 -17.91 4.27
C ILE A 145 0.13 -18.69 5.13
N PRO A 146 0.55 -19.49 6.14
CA PRO A 146 -0.40 -20.20 7.00
C PRO A 146 -1.18 -19.24 7.89
N ALA A 147 -0.57 -18.14 8.38
CA ALA A 147 -1.26 -17.14 9.17
C ALA A 147 -2.39 -16.44 8.38
N ILE A 148 -2.14 -16.07 7.12
CA ILE A 148 -3.15 -15.46 6.24
C ILE A 148 -4.24 -16.48 5.90
N SER A 149 -3.89 -17.73 5.60
CA SER A 149 -4.86 -18.78 5.29
C SER A 149 -5.80 -19.05 6.46
N LEU A 150 -5.26 -19.19 7.68
CA LEU A 150 -6.06 -19.36 8.90
C LEU A 150 -6.87 -18.10 9.22
N GLY A 151 -6.25 -16.92 9.14
CA GLY A 151 -6.90 -15.64 9.39
C GLY A 151 -8.06 -15.38 8.44
N ALA A 152 -7.92 -15.68 7.15
CA ALA A 152 -8.97 -15.52 6.15
C ALA A 152 -10.15 -16.47 6.40
N ARG A 153 -9.87 -17.72 6.80
CA ARG A 153 -10.92 -18.69 7.17
C ARG A 153 -11.69 -18.24 8.41
N LEU A 154 -10.97 -17.78 9.44
CA LEU A 154 -11.58 -17.29 10.68
C LEU A 154 -12.36 -15.98 10.46
N ALA A 155 -11.87 -15.09 9.60
CA ALA A 155 -12.57 -13.86 9.25
C ALA A 155 -13.94 -14.11 8.63
N GLY A 156 -14.14 -15.22 7.90
CA GLY A 156 -15.45 -15.60 7.38
C GLY A 156 -16.48 -15.98 8.44
N LEU A 157 -16.04 -16.29 9.67
CA LEU A 157 -16.91 -16.72 10.77
C LEU A 157 -17.27 -15.58 11.73
N ILE A 158 -16.60 -14.42 11.61
CA ILE A 158 -16.70 -13.32 12.56
C ILE A 158 -17.63 -12.22 12.00
N PRO A 159 -18.55 -11.66 12.80
CA PRO A 159 -19.38 -10.52 12.42
C PRO A 159 -18.55 -9.30 11.92
N GLU A 160 -19.00 -8.64 10.86
CA GLU A 160 -18.25 -7.55 10.18
C GLU A 160 -17.88 -6.39 11.13
N ASN A 161 -18.74 -6.10 12.11
CA ASN A 161 -18.51 -5.10 13.15
C ASN A 161 -17.30 -5.43 14.04
N ILE A 162 -17.06 -6.70 14.36
CA ILE A 162 -15.92 -7.14 15.18
C ILE A 162 -14.62 -7.06 14.35
N ILE A 163 -14.65 -7.50 13.10
CA ILE A 163 -13.49 -7.38 12.19
C ILE A 163 -13.07 -5.91 12.05
N ARG A 164 -14.06 -5.02 11.86
CA ARG A 164 -13.82 -3.59 11.73
C ARG A 164 -13.25 -2.99 13.02
N ALA A 165 -13.75 -3.39 14.18
CA ALA A 165 -13.20 -2.96 15.47
C ALA A 165 -11.76 -3.46 15.67
N LEU A 166 -11.50 -4.75 15.38
CA LEU A 166 -10.17 -5.36 15.48
C LEU A 166 -9.14 -4.65 14.59
N LEU A 167 -9.48 -4.41 13.31
CA LEU A 167 -8.65 -3.66 12.38
C LEU A 167 -8.39 -2.23 12.86
N SER A 168 -9.42 -1.57 13.38
CA SER A 168 -9.30 -0.20 13.90
C SER A 168 -8.33 -0.15 15.09
N VAL A 169 -8.46 -1.07 16.04
CA VAL A 169 -7.57 -1.17 17.21
C VAL A 169 -6.14 -1.51 16.79
N LEU A 170 -5.96 -2.43 15.85
CA LEU A 170 -4.63 -2.79 15.31
C LEU A 170 -3.95 -1.59 14.66
N LEU A 171 -4.65 -0.88 13.76
CA LEU A 171 -4.11 0.29 13.08
C LEU A 171 -3.80 1.43 14.06
N LEU A 172 -4.66 1.65 15.06
CA LEU A 172 -4.42 2.63 16.12
C LEU A 172 -3.17 2.26 16.93
N GLY A 173 -3.04 0.99 17.33
CA GLY A 173 -1.87 0.51 18.08
C GLY A 173 -0.56 0.66 17.31
N ILE A 174 -0.56 0.32 16.02
CA ILE A 174 0.61 0.51 15.14
C ILE A 174 0.94 1.99 15.00
N GLY A 175 -0.07 2.84 14.75
CA GLY A 175 0.11 4.28 14.60
C GLY A 175 0.66 4.95 15.87
N VAL A 176 0.17 4.56 17.04
CA VAL A 176 0.67 5.05 18.33
C VAL A 176 2.11 4.61 18.57
N LYS A 177 2.45 3.34 18.30
CA LYS A 177 3.81 2.82 18.47
C LYS A 177 4.82 3.57 17.58
N LEU A 178 4.45 3.85 16.32
CA LEU A 178 5.31 4.54 15.36
C LEU A 178 5.34 6.06 15.55
N GLY A 179 4.32 6.65 16.19
CA GLY A 179 4.26 8.09 16.42
C GLY A 179 4.97 8.56 17.70
N ILE A 180 5.21 7.65 18.64
CA ILE A 180 5.80 7.94 19.96
C ILE A 180 7.25 7.39 20.07
N GLY A 181 7.67 6.51 19.16
CA GLY A 181 9.02 5.92 19.12
C GLY A 181 9.79 6.30 17.87
#